data_AF-A0A4V0XNZ3-F1
#
_entry.id   AF-A0A4V0XNZ3-F1
#
_cell.length_a   1.000
_cell.length_b   1.000
_cell.length_c   1.000
_cell.angle_alpha   90.00
_cell.angle_beta   90.00
_cell.angle_gamma   90.00
#
_symmetry.space_group_name_H-M   'P 1'
#
loop_
_entity.id
_entity.type
_entity.pdbx_description
1 polymer ?
#
loop_
_entity_poly.entity_id
_entity_poly.type
_entity_poly.pdbx_seq_one_letter_code
_entity_poly.pdbx_strand_id
1 'polypeptide(L)'
;MDLLAGIAAILTAIAWPTAVIVTVVLLRRPLRELLTSLRALKVNDLVEASFGADVAALQQAAGPDAPQPANDELLRLARISPRAAVLEAWIRLEFAARAALKRRGANLTADELRAPIRLAGALGEHGLLPPRRLAVFDELRHLRNAATHAERFRLEPESAAGYAALAQGLADTLEAA
;
A
#
# COMPACT_ATOMS: atom_id res chain seq x y z
N MET A 1 62.68 -31.45 -24.86
CA MET A 1 62.11 -31.63 -23.50
C MET A 1 61.50 -30.34 -22.97
N ASP A 2 61.93 -29.16 -23.45
CA ASP A 2 61.59 -27.85 -22.83
C ASP A 2 60.21 -27.27 -23.22
N LEU A 3 59.67 -27.62 -24.40
CA LEU A 3 58.37 -27.12 -24.85
C LEU A 3 57.19 -27.65 -24.01
N LEU A 4 57.25 -28.91 -23.57
CA LEU A 4 56.23 -29.50 -22.71
C LEU A 4 56.24 -28.87 -21.31
N ALA A 5 57.43 -28.58 -20.79
CA ALA A 5 57.59 -27.89 -19.51
C ALA A 5 57.08 -26.43 -19.57
N GLY A 6 57.32 -25.73 -20.68
CA GLY A 6 56.79 -24.38 -20.91
C GLY A 6 55.25 -24.34 -20.96
N ILE A 7 54.62 -25.30 -21.65
CA ILE A 7 53.15 -25.40 -21.74
C ILE A 7 52.54 -25.74 -20.38
N ALA A 8 53.15 -26.65 -19.61
CA ALA A 8 52.68 -27.01 -18.27
C ALA A 8 52.75 -25.82 -17.29
N ALA A 9 53.82 -25.02 -17.33
CA ALA A 9 53.96 -23.83 -16.49
C ALA A 9 52.88 -22.78 -16.80
N ILE A 10 52.56 -22.56 -18.09
CA ILE A 10 51.52 -21.62 -18.52
C ILE A 10 50.12 -22.10 -18.10
N LEU A 11 49.82 -23.40 -18.26
CA LEU A 11 48.55 -23.98 -17.83
C LEU A 11 48.34 -23.85 -16.31
N THR A 12 49.40 -24.05 -15.52
CA THR A 12 49.32 -23.94 -14.06
C THR A 12 49.13 -22.48 -13.62
N ALA A 13 49.77 -21.53 -14.32
CA ALA A 13 49.60 -20.10 -14.06
C ALA A 13 48.20 -19.58 -14.44
N ILE A 14 47.56 -20.15 -15.46
CA ILE A 14 46.22 -19.76 -15.94
C ILE A 14 45.10 -20.59 -15.27
N ALA A 15 45.43 -21.67 -14.57
CA ALA A 15 44.43 -22.47 -13.87
C ALA A 15 43.65 -21.65 -12.83
N TRP A 16 44.33 -20.83 -12.02
CA TRP A 16 43.69 -20.08 -10.95
C TRP A 16 42.84 -18.88 -11.43
N PRO A 17 43.26 -18.04 -12.41
CA PRO A 17 42.41 -16.97 -12.92
C PRO A 17 41.21 -17.54 -13.67
N THR A 18 41.41 -18.61 -14.45
CA THR A 18 40.31 -19.27 -15.16
C THR A 18 39.31 -19.86 -14.18
N ALA A 19 39.77 -20.51 -13.11
CA ALA A 19 38.88 -21.01 -12.06
C ALA A 19 38.04 -19.88 -11.44
N VAL A 20 38.67 -18.75 -11.06
CA VAL A 20 37.97 -17.59 -10.50
C VAL A 20 36.95 -17.02 -11.48
N ILE A 21 37.32 -16.83 -12.75
CA ILE A 21 36.42 -16.31 -13.79
C ILE A 21 35.24 -17.25 -14.00
N VAL A 22 35.49 -18.55 -14.11
CA VAL A 22 34.45 -19.58 -14.28
C VAL A 22 33.50 -19.58 -13.08
N THR A 23 34.02 -19.52 -11.85
CA THR A 23 33.22 -19.41 -10.63
C THR A 23 32.33 -18.17 -10.65
N VAL A 24 32.88 -16.98 -10.94
CA VAL A 24 32.10 -15.74 -11.01
C VAL A 24 31.04 -15.81 -12.11
N VAL A 25 31.36 -16.38 -13.27
CA VAL A 25 30.44 -16.53 -14.41
C VAL A 25 29.31 -17.52 -14.13
N LEU A 26 29.59 -18.59 -13.38
CA LEU A 26 28.58 -19.56 -12.93
C LEU A 26 27.68 -18.97 -11.84
N LEU A 27 28.25 -18.25 -10.87
CA LEU A 27 27.52 -17.73 -9.71
C LEU A 27 26.78 -16.40 -9.97
N ARG A 28 27.12 -15.64 -11.04
CA ARG A 28 26.46 -14.35 -11.32
C ARG A 28 24.94 -14.46 -11.52
N ARG A 29 24.46 -15.58 -12.04
CA ARG A 29 23.02 -15.83 -12.25
C ARG A 29 22.30 -16.08 -10.91
N PRO A 30 22.68 -17.09 -10.10
CA PRO A 30 22.02 -17.33 -8.82
C PRO A 30 22.16 -16.14 -7.85
N LEU A 31 23.28 -15.43 -7.84
CA LEU A 31 23.44 -14.23 -7.01
C LEU A 31 22.47 -13.11 -7.40
N ARG A 32 22.21 -12.91 -8.70
CA ARG A 32 21.27 -11.90 -9.16
C ARG A 32 19.83 -12.25 -8.79
N GLU A 33 19.46 -13.52 -8.92
CA GLU A 33 18.14 -14.05 -8.55
C GLU A 33 17.90 -13.90 -7.04
N LEU A 34 18.86 -14.30 -6.21
CA LEU A 34 18.79 -14.13 -4.75
C LEU A 34 18.68 -12.66 -4.36
N LEU A 35 19.43 -11.77 -5.01
CA LEU A 35 19.36 -10.33 -4.74
C LEU A 35 17.99 -9.75 -5.10
N THR A 36 17.38 -10.20 -6.21
CA THR A 36 16.02 -9.77 -6.57
C THR A 36 14.97 -10.29 -5.60
N SER A 37 15.08 -11.55 -5.14
CA SER A 37 14.16 -12.13 -4.16
C SER A 37 14.27 -11.45 -2.80
N LEU A 38 15.49 -11.19 -2.31
CA LEU A 38 15.72 -10.47 -1.05
C LEU A 38 15.22 -9.02 -1.10
N ARG A 39 15.43 -8.34 -2.24
CA ARG A 39 14.88 -6.99 -2.44
C ARG A 39 13.35 -7.01 -2.48
N ALA A 40 12.74 -7.97 -3.16
CA ALA A 40 11.28 -8.11 -3.21
C ALA A 40 10.70 -8.36 -1.81
N LEU A 41 11.26 -9.32 -1.05
CA LEU A 41 10.88 -9.60 0.33
C LEU A 41 10.97 -8.35 1.21
N LYS A 42 12.13 -7.68 1.20
CA LYS A 42 12.36 -6.49 2.03
C LYS A 42 11.42 -5.34 1.68
N VAL A 43 11.08 -5.15 0.40
CA VAL A 43 10.11 -4.13 -0.01
C VAL A 43 8.71 -4.49 0.46
N ASN A 44 8.31 -5.75 0.36
CA ASN A 44 6.99 -6.21 0.78
C ASN A 44 6.81 -6.08 2.30
N ASP A 45 7.79 -6.53 3.09
CA ASP A 45 7.76 -6.45 4.55
C ASP A 45 7.70 -5.00 5.05
N LEU A 46 8.45 -4.09 4.39
CA LEU A 46 8.43 -2.66 4.73
C LEU A 46 7.08 -2.02 4.44
N VAL A 47 6.41 -2.39 3.34
CA VAL A 47 5.10 -1.85 2.96
C VAL A 47 3.99 -2.40 3.85
N GLU A 48 4.06 -3.68 4.23
CA GLU A 48 3.14 -4.28 5.20
C GLU A 48 3.23 -3.59 6.57
N ALA A 49 4.45 -3.40 7.07
CA ALA A 49 4.69 -2.71 8.33
C ALA A 49 4.27 -1.23 8.29
N SER A 50 4.53 -0.53 7.19
CA SER A 50 4.13 0.88 7.06
C SER A 50 2.61 1.01 7.05
N PHE A 51 1.90 0.15 6.30
CA PHE A 51 0.43 0.21 6.25
C PHE A 51 -0.22 0.08 7.63
N GLY A 52 0.22 -0.90 8.42
CA GLY A 52 -0.30 -1.07 9.79
C GLY A 52 0.03 0.11 10.70
N ALA A 53 1.26 0.63 10.61
CA ALA A 53 1.69 1.80 11.37
C ALA A 53 0.88 3.06 11.00
N ASP A 54 0.63 3.28 9.71
CA ASP A 54 -0.12 4.43 9.20
C ASP A 54 -1.59 4.37 9.64
N VAL A 55 -2.23 3.19 9.59
CA VAL A 55 -3.59 2.99 10.12
C VAL A 55 -3.63 3.25 11.63
N ALA A 56 -2.67 2.71 12.39
CA ALA A 56 -2.61 2.92 13.84
C ALA A 56 -2.40 4.41 14.19
N ALA A 57 -1.52 5.10 13.45
CA ALA A 57 -1.29 6.52 13.60
C ALA A 57 -2.56 7.33 13.30
N LEU A 58 -3.32 6.96 12.26
CA LEU A 58 -4.60 7.59 11.93
C LEU A 58 -5.66 7.37 13.01
N GLN A 59 -5.75 6.17 13.58
CA GLN A 59 -6.66 5.89 14.69
C GLN A 59 -6.34 6.76 15.91
N GLN A 60 -5.07 6.90 16.25
CA GLN A 60 -4.63 7.80 17.33
C GLN A 60 -4.93 9.28 16.98
N ALA A 61 -4.67 9.68 15.74
CA ALA A 61 -4.89 11.03 15.26
C ALA A 61 -6.38 11.40 15.12
N ALA A 62 -7.29 10.43 15.00
CA ALA A 62 -8.74 10.64 15.00
C ALA A 62 -9.29 10.94 16.42
N GLY A 63 -8.64 10.45 17.48
CA GLY A 63 -9.01 10.68 18.88
C GLY A 63 -10.19 9.83 19.37
N PRO A 64 -10.75 10.11 20.57
CA PRO A 64 -11.83 9.31 21.19
C PRO A 64 -13.20 9.44 20.51
N ASP A 65 -13.38 10.38 19.58
CA ASP A 65 -14.45 10.36 18.56
C ASP A 65 -14.15 9.30 17.47
N ALA A 66 -13.45 8.23 17.85
CA ALA A 66 -13.07 7.18 16.95
C ALA A 66 -14.34 6.62 16.31
N PRO A 67 -14.34 6.48 14.99
CA PRO A 67 -15.51 6.02 14.28
C PRO A 67 -15.92 4.64 14.81
N GLN A 68 -17.24 4.44 14.93
CA GLN A 68 -17.84 3.21 15.45
C GLN A 68 -17.19 1.98 14.81
N PRO A 69 -17.14 0.83 15.51
CA PRO A 69 -16.57 -0.39 14.94
C PRO A 69 -17.15 -0.58 13.55
N ALA A 70 -16.27 -0.84 12.57
CA ALA A 70 -16.69 -1.11 11.21
C ALA A 70 -17.85 -2.10 11.26
N ASN A 71 -18.86 -1.91 10.41
CA ASN A 71 -20.01 -2.80 10.35
C ASN A 71 -19.54 -4.27 10.33
N ASP A 72 -20.25 -5.16 11.03
CA ASP A 72 -19.89 -6.58 11.18
C ASP A 72 -19.56 -7.25 9.83
N GLU A 73 -20.20 -6.81 8.76
CA GLU A 73 -19.89 -7.21 7.38
C GLU A 73 -18.45 -6.87 6.96
N LEU A 74 -18.00 -5.62 7.17
CA LEU A 74 -16.64 -5.18 6.84
C LEU A 74 -15.59 -5.87 7.71
N LEU A 75 -15.90 -6.12 8.99
CA LEU A 75 -15.01 -6.89 9.88
C LEU A 75 -14.88 -8.35 9.44
N ARG A 76 -15.99 -8.97 9.02
CA ARG A 76 -15.97 -10.31 8.42
C ARG A 76 -15.18 -10.31 7.12
N LEU A 77 -15.38 -9.30 6.27
CA LEU A 77 -14.66 -9.17 5.02
C LEU A 77 -13.17 -8.98 5.26
N ALA A 78 -12.76 -8.21 6.28
CA ALA A 78 -11.35 -8.01 6.62
C ALA A 78 -10.65 -9.32 7.00
N ARG A 79 -11.37 -10.25 7.66
CA ARG A 79 -10.84 -11.59 7.98
C ARG A 79 -10.73 -12.51 6.77
N ILE A 80 -11.64 -12.39 5.80
CA ILE A 80 -11.68 -13.27 4.61
C ILE A 80 -10.76 -12.73 3.52
N SER A 81 -10.81 -11.42 3.28
CA SER A 81 -10.04 -10.69 2.27
C SER A 81 -9.77 -9.26 2.75
N PRO A 82 -8.64 -9.03 3.45
CA PRO A 82 -8.24 -7.70 3.94
C PRO A 82 -8.26 -6.62 2.85
N ARG A 83 -7.77 -6.96 1.65
CA ARG A 83 -7.79 -6.07 0.48
C ARG A 83 -9.21 -5.69 0.06
N ALA A 84 -10.12 -6.67 0.00
CA ALA A 84 -11.50 -6.39 -0.37
C ALA A 84 -12.19 -5.50 0.67
N ALA A 85 -11.90 -5.69 1.96
CA ALA A 85 -12.44 -4.85 3.02
C ALA A 85 -11.99 -3.38 2.89
N VAL A 86 -10.70 -3.13 2.60
CA VAL A 86 -10.18 -1.78 2.35
C VAL A 86 -10.87 -1.13 1.15
N LEU A 87 -11.01 -1.88 0.04
CA LEU A 87 -11.65 -1.38 -1.17
C LEU A 87 -13.14 -1.08 -0.97
N GLU A 88 -13.87 -2.01 -0.34
CA GLU A 88 -15.29 -1.86 -0.05
C GLU A 88 -15.56 -0.68 0.88
N ALA A 89 -14.78 -0.56 1.96
CA ALA A 89 -14.91 0.56 2.89
C ALA A 89 -14.62 1.92 2.21
N TRP A 90 -13.61 1.97 1.33
CA TRP A 90 -13.34 3.17 0.53
C TRP A 90 -14.48 3.50 -0.43
N ILE A 91 -15.07 2.51 -1.11
CA ILE A 91 -16.20 2.72 -2.04
C ILE A 91 -17.39 3.34 -1.30
N ARG A 92 -17.71 2.84 -0.09
CA ARG A 92 -18.76 3.39 0.76
C ARG A 92 -18.49 4.85 1.15
N LEU A 93 -17.26 5.15 1.59
CA LEU A 93 -16.84 6.52 1.90
C LEU A 93 -16.93 7.46 0.69
N GLU A 94 -16.47 7.01 -0.48
CA GLU A 94 -16.50 7.79 -1.73
C GLU A 94 -17.96 8.06 -2.17
N PHE A 95 -18.84 7.08 -2.00
CA PHE A 95 -20.27 7.24 -2.25
C PHE A 95 -20.90 8.26 -1.31
N ALA A 96 -20.65 8.15 0.01
CA ALA A 96 -21.15 9.09 1.00
C ALA A 96 -20.66 10.53 0.73
N ALA A 97 -19.38 10.70 0.38
CA ALA A 97 -18.80 12.00 0.02
C ALA A 97 -19.50 12.64 -1.19
N ARG A 98 -19.70 11.87 -2.27
CA ARG A 98 -20.42 12.36 -3.46
C ARG A 98 -21.87 12.71 -3.15
N ALA A 99 -22.55 11.88 -2.36
CA ALA A 99 -23.92 12.12 -1.94
C ALA A 99 -24.03 13.41 -1.11
N ALA A 100 -23.14 13.63 -0.15
CA ALA A 100 -23.09 14.83 0.68
C ALA A 100 -22.85 16.10 -0.17
N LEU A 101 -21.89 16.07 -1.08
CA LEU A 101 -21.61 17.18 -2.01
C LEU A 101 -22.84 17.49 -2.89
N LYS A 102 -23.51 16.46 -3.39
CA LYS A 102 -24.73 16.62 -4.18
C LYS A 102 -25.87 17.24 -3.34
N ARG A 103 -26.08 16.79 -2.10
CA ARG A 103 -27.08 17.37 -1.19
C ARG A 103 -26.78 18.84 -0.88
N ARG A 104 -25.50 19.19 -0.77
CA ARG A 104 -25.04 20.57 -0.54
C ARG A 104 -25.16 21.48 -1.76
N GLY A 105 -25.56 20.95 -2.92
CA GLY A 105 -25.70 21.70 -4.16
C GLY A 105 -24.37 22.03 -4.84
N ALA A 106 -23.32 21.24 -4.58
CA ALA A 106 -22.03 21.41 -5.25
C ALA A 106 -22.17 21.19 -6.76
N ASN A 107 -21.82 22.21 -7.55
CA ASN A 107 -21.89 22.13 -9.02
C ASN A 107 -20.58 21.57 -9.57
N LEU A 108 -20.33 20.29 -9.26
CA LEU A 108 -19.11 19.59 -9.67
C LEU A 108 -19.31 18.94 -11.04
N THR A 109 -18.27 19.02 -11.87
CA THR A 109 -18.17 18.29 -13.13
C THR A 109 -18.09 16.77 -12.88
N ALA A 110 -18.45 15.99 -13.90
CA ALA A 110 -18.33 14.53 -13.83
C ALA A 110 -16.89 14.08 -13.56
N ASP A 111 -15.90 14.82 -14.05
CA ASP A 111 -14.48 14.53 -13.84
C ASP A 111 -14.03 14.83 -12.39
N GLU A 112 -14.54 15.90 -11.78
CA GLU A 112 -14.30 16.21 -10.37
C GLU A 112 -14.90 15.16 -9.44
N LEU A 113 -16.10 14.68 -9.75
CA LEU A 113 -16.72 13.60 -8.99
C LEU A 113 -15.99 12.28 -9.14
N ARG A 114 -15.34 12.01 -10.29
CA ARG A 114 -14.63 10.75 -10.57
C ARG A 114 -13.24 10.69 -9.97
N ALA A 115 -12.59 11.82 -9.71
CA ALA A 115 -11.22 11.86 -9.22
C ALA A 115 -11.17 11.90 -7.67
N PRO A 116 -10.70 10.84 -6.99
CA PRO A 116 -10.60 10.80 -5.52
C PRO A 116 -9.85 11.98 -4.89
N ILE A 117 -8.83 12.48 -5.58
CA ILE A 117 -8.03 13.62 -5.12
C ILE A 117 -8.80 14.95 -5.15
N ARG A 118 -9.76 15.09 -6.09
CA ARG A 118 -10.58 16.30 -6.21
C ARG A 118 -11.75 16.31 -5.23
N LEU A 119 -12.20 15.12 -4.80
CA LEU A 119 -13.24 14.99 -3.78
C LEU A 119 -12.83 15.62 -2.44
N ALA A 120 -11.58 15.43 -1.99
CA ALA A 120 -11.10 16.03 -0.74
C ALA A 120 -11.18 17.57 -0.76
N GLY A 121 -10.71 18.19 -1.86
CA GLY A 121 -10.82 19.64 -2.05
C GLY A 121 -12.26 20.13 -2.00
N ALA A 122 -13.15 19.48 -2.76
CA ALA A 122 -14.57 19.84 -2.78
C ALA A 122 -15.25 19.69 -1.42
N LEU A 123 -14.95 18.63 -0.66
CA LEU A 123 -15.46 18.43 0.70
C LEU A 123 -15.06 19.58 1.64
N GLY A 124 -13.83 20.09 1.50
CA GLY A 124 -13.35 21.23 2.27
C GLY A 124 -13.96 22.56 1.85
N GLU A 125 -14.05 22.83 0.54
CA GLU A 125 -14.66 24.05 0.00
C GLU A 125 -16.13 24.21 0.42
N HIS A 126 -16.87 23.10 0.48
CA HIS A 126 -18.26 23.09 0.91
C HIS A 126 -18.45 22.97 2.44
N GLY A 127 -17.36 22.93 3.21
CA GLY A 127 -17.38 22.86 4.67
C GLY A 127 -17.99 21.57 5.23
N LEU A 128 -18.01 20.49 4.44
CA LEU A 128 -18.57 19.19 4.85
C LEU A 128 -17.63 18.44 5.80
N LEU A 129 -16.33 18.70 5.72
CA LEU A 129 -15.34 18.17 6.65
C LEU A 129 -14.40 19.28 7.15
N PRO A 130 -14.09 19.32 8.46
CA PRO A 130 -13.06 20.20 8.99
C PRO A 130 -11.65 19.74 8.54
N PRO A 131 -10.63 20.62 8.59
CA PRO A 131 -9.27 20.33 8.13
C PRO A 131 -8.68 19.02 8.68
N ARG A 132 -8.94 18.71 9.95
CA ARG A 132 -8.48 17.47 10.58
C ARG A 132 -9.07 16.22 9.93
N ARG A 133 -10.35 16.23 9.56
CA ARG A 133 -11.02 15.08 8.92
C ARG A 133 -10.67 14.99 7.43
N LEU A 134 -10.37 16.11 6.78
CA LEU A 134 -9.84 16.13 5.41
C LEU A 134 -8.47 15.45 5.32
N ALA A 135 -7.58 15.71 6.29
CA ALA A 135 -6.29 15.02 6.36
C ALA A 135 -6.46 13.49 6.49
N VAL A 136 -7.42 13.04 7.33
CA VAL A 136 -7.75 11.61 7.45
C VAL A 136 -8.29 11.05 6.13
N PHE A 137 -9.18 11.77 5.45
CA PHE A 137 -9.72 11.34 4.14
C PHE A 137 -8.62 11.16 3.10
N ASP A 138 -7.68 12.11 3.02
CA ASP A 138 -6.55 12.04 2.10
C ASP A 138 -5.61 10.88 2.44
N GLU A 139 -5.32 10.64 3.71
CA GLU A 139 -4.48 9.51 4.12
C GLU A 139 -5.13 8.17 3.80
N LEU A 140 -6.45 8.02 4.03
CA LEU A 140 -7.20 6.84 3.61
C LEU A 140 -7.14 6.63 2.09
N ARG A 141 -7.17 7.71 1.30
CA ARG A 141 -6.99 7.63 -0.17
C ARG A 141 -5.62 7.07 -0.54
N HIS A 142 -4.57 7.49 0.16
CA HIS A 142 -3.21 6.99 -0.04
C HIS A 142 -3.09 5.51 0.35
N LEU A 143 -3.63 5.12 1.50
CA LEU A 143 -3.65 3.74 1.97
C LEU A 143 -4.45 2.81 1.06
N ARG A 144 -5.60 3.27 0.52
CA ARG A 144 -6.35 2.52 -0.49
C ARG A 144 -5.53 2.26 -1.75
N ASN A 145 -4.75 3.24 -2.20
CA ASN A 145 -3.85 3.06 -3.33
C ASN A 145 -2.71 2.09 -3.01
N ALA A 146 -2.22 2.04 -1.78
CA ALA A 146 -1.26 1.01 -1.36
C ALA A 146 -1.91 -0.39 -1.38
N ALA A 147 -3.13 -0.51 -0.83
CA ALA A 147 -3.87 -1.77 -0.77
C ALA A 147 -4.29 -2.32 -2.15
N THR A 148 -4.48 -1.48 -3.18
CA THR A 148 -4.73 -1.99 -4.55
C THR A 148 -3.50 -2.70 -5.13
N HIS A 149 -2.30 -2.35 -4.68
CA HIS A 149 -1.04 -2.98 -5.06
C HIS A 149 -0.66 -4.17 -4.14
N ALA A 150 -1.55 -4.57 -3.23
CA ALA A 150 -1.37 -5.67 -2.28
C ALA A 150 -1.17 -7.05 -2.91
N GLU A 151 -1.34 -7.23 -4.22
CA GLU A 151 -0.88 -8.48 -4.87
C GLU A 151 0.62 -8.72 -4.66
N ARG A 152 1.35 -7.68 -4.24
CA ARG A 152 2.76 -7.72 -3.94
C ARG A 152 3.07 -7.97 -2.46
N PHE A 153 2.13 -7.78 -1.51
CA PHE A 153 2.42 -7.88 -0.07
C PHE A 153 1.19 -8.31 0.74
N ARG A 154 1.37 -8.91 1.92
CA ARG A 154 0.24 -9.35 2.75
C ARG A 154 -0.32 -8.14 3.52
N LEU A 155 -1.64 -8.02 3.58
CA LEU A 155 -2.30 -7.08 4.50
C LEU A 155 -2.76 -7.85 5.73
N GLU A 156 -2.41 -7.34 6.91
CA GLU A 156 -2.92 -7.86 8.17
C GLU A 156 -4.42 -7.56 8.33
N PRO A 157 -5.26 -8.55 8.73
CA PRO A 157 -6.69 -8.37 8.92
C PRO A 157 -7.06 -7.26 9.91
N GLU A 158 -6.26 -7.09 10.98
CA GLU A 158 -6.48 -6.04 11.98
C GLU A 158 -6.28 -4.65 11.40
N SER A 159 -5.22 -4.44 10.61
CA SER A 159 -4.96 -3.18 9.92
C SER A 159 -6.06 -2.85 8.90
N ALA A 160 -6.55 -3.85 8.17
CA ALA A 160 -7.68 -3.68 7.25
C ALA A 160 -8.98 -3.34 8.00
N ALA A 161 -9.24 -3.96 9.15
CA ALA A 161 -10.38 -3.64 10.00
C ALA A 161 -10.28 -2.21 10.58
N GLY A 162 -9.10 -1.79 11.02
CA GLY A 162 -8.84 -0.43 11.49
C GLY A 162 -9.06 0.62 10.41
N TYR A 163 -8.58 0.36 9.19
CA TYR A 163 -8.87 1.16 8.02
C TYR A 163 -10.39 1.25 7.75
N ALA A 164 -11.08 0.10 7.77
CA ALA A 164 -12.51 0.04 7.49
C ALA A 164 -13.33 0.84 8.51
N ALA A 165 -12.94 0.80 9.79
CA ALA A 165 -13.58 1.60 10.84
C ALA A 165 -13.39 3.09 10.59
N LEU A 166 -12.16 3.52 10.26
CA LEU A 166 -11.85 4.92 9.94
C LEU A 166 -12.69 5.43 8.76
N ALA A 167 -12.72 4.67 7.67
CA ALA A 167 -13.49 5.01 6.49
C ALA A 167 -15.00 5.06 6.78
N GLN A 168 -15.51 4.10 7.56
CA GLN A 168 -16.94 4.03 7.90
C GLN A 168 -17.42 5.26 8.66
N GLY A 169 -16.77 5.68 9.75
CA GLY A 169 -17.33 6.84 10.47
C GLY A 169 -17.03 8.20 9.84
N LEU A 170 -16.08 8.30 8.89
CA LEU A 170 -16.07 9.43 7.97
C LEU A 170 -17.29 9.39 7.04
N ALA A 171 -17.67 8.21 6.54
CA ALA A 171 -18.88 8.05 5.72
C ALA A 171 -20.13 8.42 6.51
N ASP A 172 -20.27 7.94 7.76
CA ASP A 172 -21.41 8.26 8.63
C ASP A 172 -21.51 9.77 8.91
N THR A 173 -20.38 10.43 9.13
CA THR A 173 -20.31 11.90 9.26
C THR A 173 -20.87 12.59 8.01
N LEU A 174 -20.46 12.13 6.83
CA LEU A 174 -20.87 12.72 5.56
C LEU A 174 -22.33 12.41 5.25
N GLU A 175 -22.84 11.25 5.64
CA GLU A 175 -24.25 10.89 5.49
C GLU A 175 -25.16 11.77 6.35
N ALA A 176 -24.69 12.19 7.52
CA ALA A 176 -25.41 13.09 8.42
C ALA A 176 -25.34 14.58 8.03
N ALA A 177 -24.47 14.97 7.08
CA ALA A 177 -24.25 16.35 6.63
C ALA A 177 -25.14 16.76 5.43
#